data_AF-A0A914RW82-F1
#
_entry.id   AF-A0A914RW82-F1
#
_cell.length_a   1.000
_cell.length_b   1.000
_cell.length_c   1.000
_cell.angle_alpha   90.00
_cell.angle_beta   90.00
_cell.angle_gamma   90.00
#
_symmetry.space_group_name_H-M   'P 1'
#
loop_
_entity.id
_entity.type
_entity.pdbx_description
1 polymer ?
#
loop_
_entity_poly.entity_id
_entity_poly.type
_entity_poly.pdbx_seq_one_letter_code
_entity_poly.pdbx_strand_id
1 'polypeptide(L)'
;MFTDVNECDAKVNPCEGQSGNRCVNIDGGYICCEEGVDDNVCIREKGAFCSGGCGVHAVCYNETCQCMDGFEGDPRVKCDDVNECENDKQCAGVGEWCVNMIGGYICCGAESKEEECKAKCSATSTNDSATTELGREVKGGFENF
;
A
#
# COMPACT_ATOMS: atom_id res chain seq x y z
N MET A 1 6.07 -27.47 -22.29
CA MET A 1 6.11 -26.06 -22.73
C MET A 1 4.84 -25.82 -23.50
N PHE A 2 3.95 -24.99 -22.96
CA PHE A 2 2.80 -24.48 -23.69
C PHE A 2 3.14 -23.04 -24.09
N THR A 3 2.84 -22.68 -25.32
CA THR A 3 2.86 -21.28 -25.77
C THR A 3 1.45 -20.73 -25.65
N ASP A 4 1.33 -19.45 -25.36
CA ASP A 4 0.08 -18.74 -25.53
C ASP A 4 -0.41 -18.81 -27.00
N VAL A 5 -1.71 -18.59 -27.20
CA VAL A 5 -2.35 -18.55 -28.52
C VAL A 5 -2.93 -17.16 -28.70
N ASN A 6 -2.41 -16.36 -29.64
CA ASN A 6 -2.95 -15.02 -29.88
C ASN A 6 -4.37 -15.12 -30.47
N GLU A 7 -5.38 -14.93 -29.63
CA GLU A 7 -6.78 -15.05 -30.01
C GLU A 7 -7.30 -13.81 -30.76
N CYS A 8 -6.58 -12.69 -30.68
CA CYS A 8 -6.82 -11.51 -31.52
C CYS A 8 -6.41 -11.74 -32.99
N ASP A 9 -5.39 -12.59 -33.23
CA ASP A 9 -5.00 -13.00 -34.59
C ASP A 9 -5.77 -14.25 -35.05
N ALA A 10 -6.09 -15.17 -34.14
CA ALA A 10 -6.67 -16.48 -34.47
C ALA A 10 -8.20 -16.47 -34.68
N LYS A 11 -8.90 -15.39 -34.31
CA LYS A 11 -10.37 -15.25 -34.45
C LYS A 11 -10.70 -14.01 -35.28
N VAL A 12 -11.65 -14.15 -36.22
CA VAL A 12 -12.06 -13.05 -37.12
C VAL A 12 -12.74 -11.90 -36.39
N ASN A 13 -13.44 -12.18 -35.28
CA ASN A 13 -14.01 -11.17 -34.39
C ASN A 13 -14.00 -11.68 -32.93
N PRO A 14 -12.91 -11.48 -32.17
CA PRO A 14 -12.78 -12.00 -30.80
C PRO A 14 -13.79 -11.34 -29.84
N CYS A 15 -14.09 -10.06 -30.05
CA CYS A 15 -14.88 -9.22 -29.15
C CYS A 15 -16.36 -9.11 -29.53
N GLU A 16 -16.87 -9.99 -30.39
CA GLU A 16 -18.29 -9.95 -30.79
C GLU A 16 -19.22 -10.18 -29.58
N GLY A 17 -20.09 -9.21 -29.29
CA GLY A 17 -21.01 -9.27 -28.15
C GLY A 17 -20.38 -9.04 -26.77
N GLN A 18 -19.11 -8.64 -26.69
CA GLN A 18 -18.44 -8.31 -25.43
C GLN A 18 -18.56 -6.82 -25.08
N SER A 19 -18.11 -6.44 -23.87
CA SER A 19 -17.78 -5.03 -23.58
C SER A 19 -16.39 -4.74 -24.12
N GLY A 20 -16.24 -3.64 -24.86
CA GLY A 20 -15.07 -3.38 -25.68
C GLY A 20 -15.12 -4.09 -27.03
N ASN A 21 -14.75 -3.38 -28.08
CA ASN A 21 -14.63 -3.88 -29.45
C ASN A 21 -13.17 -4.22 -29.83
N ARG A 22 -12.20 -3.79 -29.01
CA ARG A 22 -10.78 -3.78 -29.31
C ARG A 22 -10.08 -4.92 -28.57
N CYS A 23 -9.62 -5.94 -29.30
CA CYS A 23 -8.97 -7.10 -28.70
C CYS A 23 -7.53 -6.77 -28.25
N VAL A 24 -7.17 -7.21 -27.05
CA VAL A 24 -5.81 -7.18 -26.49
C VAL A 24 -5.47 -8.58 -26.01
N ASN A 25 -4.34 -9.13 -26.43
CA ASN A 25 -3.93 -10.50 -26.09
C ASN A 25 -3.11 -10.52 -24.78
N ILE A 26 -3.26 -11.57 -23.99
CA ILE A 26 -2.56 -11.76 -22.71
C ILE A 26 -2.10 -13.21 -22.58
N ASP A 27 -1.01 -13.48 -21.84
CA ASP A 27 -0.57 -14.87 -21.63
C ASP A 27 -1.70 -15.72 -21.01
N GLY A 28 -2.23 -16.69 -21.75
CA GLY A 28 -3.35 -17.53 -21.32
C GLY A 28 -4.75 -17.04 -21.73
N GLY A 29 -4.87 -16.04 -22.60
CA GLY A 29 -6.17 -15.63 -23.15
C GLY A 29 -6.18 -14.27 -23.88
N TYR A 30 -7.34 -13.63 -23.90
CA TYR A 30 -7.53 -12.30 -24.49
C TYR A 30 -8.56 -11.50 -23.70
N ILE A 31 -8.51 -10.19 -23.86
CA ILE A 31 -9.40 -9.24 -23.21
C ILE A 31 -9.93 -8.23 -24.23
N CYS A 32 -11.18 -7.81 -24.05
CA CYS A 32 -11.82 -6.83 -24.92
C CYS A 32 -11.86 -5.47 -24.22
N CYS A 33 -11.27 -4.47 -24.87
CA CYS A 33 -11.10 -3.11 -24.37
C CYS A 33 -11.98 -2.14 -25.18
N GLU A 34 -12.36 -1.04 -24.55
CA GLU A 34 -13.04 0.06 -25.25
C GLU A 34 -12.02 0.85 -26.11
N GLU A 35 -12.49 1.54 -27.13
CA GLU A 35 -11.65 2.48 -27.89
C GLU A 35 -11.15 3.62 -27.00
N GLY A 36 -9.89 4.01 -27.20
CA GLY A 36 -9.26 5.13 -26.49
C GLY A 36 -8.89 4.88 -25.01
N VAL A 37 -9.25 3.73 -24.43
CA VAL A 37 -8.72 3.27 -23.13
C VAL A 37 -7.36 2.61 -23.35
N ASP A 38 -6.37 2.92 -22.52
CA ASP A 38 -5.04 2.30 -22.54
C ASP A 38 -5.09 0.80 -22.18
N ASP A 39 -4.22 -0.01 -22.79
CA ASP A 39 -4.23 -1.47 -22.61
C ASP A 39 -3.96 -1.88 -21.16
N ASN A 40 -3.01 -1.22 -20.48
CA ASN A 40 -2.67 -1.51 -19.08
C ASN A 40 -3.81 -1.09 -18.15
N VAL A 41 -4.49 0.03 -18.46
CA VAL A 41 -5.70 0.47 -17.75
C VAL A 41 -6.83 -0.55 -17.91
N CYS A 42 -7.10 -1.00 -19.13
CA CYS A 42 -8.12 -2.01 -19.44
C CYS A 42 -7.82 -3.37 -18.76
N ILE A 43 -6.60 -3.88 -18.91
CA ILE A 43 -6.13 -5.15 -18.32
C ILE A 43 -6.25 -5.13 -16.79
N ARG A 44 -5.92 -4.01 -16.15
CA ARG A 44 -6.07 -3.78 -14.70
C ARG A 44 -7.54 -3.74 -14.28
N GLU A 45 -8.37 -2.93 -14.96
CA GLU A 45 -9.76 -2.69 -14.57
C GLU A 45 -10.68 -3.89 -14.81
N LYS A 46 -10.44 -4.64 -15.89
CA LYS A 46 -11.10 -5.93 -16.14
C LYS A 46 -10.37 -7.11 -15.47
N GLY A 47 -9.34 -6.85 -14.64
CA GLY A 47 -8.75 -7.77 -13.67
C GLY A 47 -8.16 -9.05 -14.27
N ALA A 48 -7.51 -8.95 -15.43
CA ALA A 48 -7.39 -10.04 -16.41
C ALA A 48 -6.78 -11.36 -15.91
N PHE A 49 -5.85 -11.27 -14.96
CA PHE A 49 -5.43 -12.25 -13.93
C PHE A 49 -4.84 -11.33 -12.83
N CYS A 50 -3.54 -10.99 -12.70
CA CYS A 50 -2.26 -11.76 -12.59
C CYS A 50 -1.46 -12.52 -13.72
N SER A 51 -1.18 -12.18 -15.00
CA SER A 51 -1.45 -11.11 -15.99
C SER A 51 -1.81 -9.72 -15.50
N GLY A 52 -3.09 -9.47 -15.18
CA GLY A 52 -3.64 -8.17 -14.75
C GLY A 52 -2.99 -7.49 -13.54
N GLY A 53 -1.95 -8.09 -12.95
CA GLY A 53 -1.21 -7.59 -11.81
C GLY A 53 -2.03 -7.53 -10.52
N CYS A 54 -1.36 -7.07 -9.47
CA CYS A 54 -1.94 -6.63 -8.21
C CYS A 54 -1.33 -5.28 -7.82
N GLY A 55 -1.97 -4.59 -6.88
CA GLY A 55 -1.51 -3.30 -6.38
C GLY A 55 -0.17 -3.37 -5.65
N VAL A 56 0.40 -2.20 -5.35
CA VAL A 56 1.62 -2.12 -4.51
C VAL A 56 1.33 -2.72 -3.13
N HIS A 57 2.25 -3.55 -2.64
CA HIS A 57 2.09 -4.38 -1.42
C HIS A 57 0.92 -5.40 -1.43
N ALA A 58 0.43 -5.76 -2.61
CA ALA A 58 -0.48 -6.88 -2.79
C ALA A 58 0.19 -8.05 -3.54
N VAL A 59 -0.21 -9.28 -3.20
CA VAL A 59 0.18 -10.52 -3.86
C VAL A 59 -1.01 -11.14 -4.58
N CYS A 60 -0.74 -11.89 -5.64
CA CYS A 60 -1.77 -12.73 -6.25
C CYS A 60 -1.84 -14.07 -5.52
N TYR A 61 -3.00 -14.39 -4.96
CA TYR A 61 -3.29 -15.68 -4.35
C TYR A 61 -4.66 -16.18 -4.83
N ASN A 62 -4.67 -17.39 -5.41
CA ASN A 62 -5.88 -18.05 -5.87
C ASN A 62 -6.72 -17.15 -6.82
N GLU A 63 -6.07 -16.67 -7.89
CA GLU A 63 -6.60 -15.74 -8.93
C GLU A 63 -7.06 -14.36 -8.41
N THR A 64 -6.89 -14.09 -7.11
CA THR A 64 -7.35 -12.88 -6.43
C THR A 64 -6.15 -12.09 -5.90
N CYS A 65 -6.20 -10.76 -5.99
CA CYS A 65 -5.22 -9.92 -5.32
C CYS A 65 -5.57 -9.74 -3.85
N GLN A 66 -4.59 -9.94 -2.97
CA GLN A 66 -4.72 -9.81 -1.52
C GLN A 66 -3.57 -8.94 -1.01
N CYS A 67 -3.81 -8.09 -0.01
CA CYS A 67 -2.71 -7.39 0.66
C CYS A 67 -1.76 -8.39 1.31
N MET A 68 -0.47 -8.05 1.37
CA MET A 68 0.48 -8.82 2.19
C MET A 68 0.15 -8.66 3.69
N ASP A 69 0.59 -9.60 4.51
CA ASP A 69 0.50 -9.49 5.96
C ASP A 69 1.14 -8.17 6.42
N GLY A 70 0.47 -7.42 7.30
CA GLY A 70 0.87 -6.08 7.73
C GLY A 70 0.38 -4.93 6.83
N PHE A 71 -0.43 -5.19 5.79
CA PHE A 71 -0.97 -4.15 4.89
C PHE A 71 -2.48 -4.24 4.70
N GLU A 72 -3.15 -3.10 4.49
CA GLU A 72 -4.59 -3.00 4.20
C GLU A 72 -4.90 -1.98 3.08
N GLY A 73 -6.10 -2.01 2.49
CA GLY A 73 -6.51 -1.08 1.44
C GLY A 73 -7.13 -1.78 0.22
N ASP A 74 -6.84 -1.27 -0.98
CA ASP A 74 -7.32 -1.86 -2.24
C ASP A 74 -6.20 -2.68 -2.91
N PRO A 75 -6.25 -4.03 -2.86
CA PRO A 75 -5.19 -4.87 -3.42
C PRO A 75 -5.12 -4.88 -4.95
N ARG A 76 -6.00 -4.17 -5.68
CA ARG A 76 -5.86 -3.88 -7.12
C ARG A 76 -5.15 -2.55 -7.42
N VAL A 77 -4.95 -1.70 -6.42
CA VAL A 77 -4.31 -0.38 -6.56
C VAL A 77 -3.07 -0.28 -5.67
N LYS A 78 -3.26 -0.33 -4.36
CA LYS A 78 -2.22 -0.27 -3.33
C LYS A 78 -2.81 -0.72 -1.99
N CYS A 79 -2.03 -1.51 -1.27
CA CYS A 79 -2.18 -1.69 0.16
C CYS A 79 -1.19 -0.76 0.90
N ASP A 80 -1.74 0.01 1.83
CA ASP A 80 -1.02 0.86 2.76
C ASP A 80 -0.63 0.07 4.02
N ASP A 81 0.36 0.59 4.74
CA ASP A 81 0.97 -0.03 5.92
C ASP A 81 -0.01 0.02 7.11
N VAL A 82 -0.29 -1.12 7.75
CA VAL A 82 -1.18 -1.16 8.93
C VAL A 82 -0.41 -0.64 10.13
N ASN A 83 -0.79 0.53 10.67
CA ASN A 83 -0.16 1.07 11.86
C ASN A 83 -0.65 0.35 13.13
N GLU A 84 -0.11 -0.82 13.46
CA GLU A 84 -0.59 -1.58 14.63
C GLU A 84 -0.36 -0.83 15.97
N CYS A 85 0.54 0.16 15.98
CA CYS A 85 0.77 1.04 17.13
C CYS A 85 -0.36 2.05 17.40
N GLU A 86 -1.37 2.19 16.52
CA GLU A 86 -2.61 2.93 16.82
C GLU A 86 -3.59 2.14 17.69
N ASN A 87 -3.30 0.87 18.00
CA ASN A 87 -4.08 0.03 18.90
C ASN A 87 -3.31 -0.19 20.21
N ASP A 88 -3.83 0.33 21.33
CA ASP A 88 -3.19 0.42 22.68
C ASP A 88 -2.77 -0.91 23.34
N LYS A 89 -2.72 -2.04 22.61
CA LYS A 89 -2.58 -3.40 23.14
C LYS A 89 -1.43 -4.21 22.53
N GLN A 90 -0.71 -3.64 21.56
CA GLN A 90 0.22 -4.42 20.74
C GLN A 90 1.55 -4.75 21.46
N CYS A 91 1.96 -3.94 22.43
CA CYS A 91 3.08 -4.23 23.33
C CYS A 91 2.56 -4.43 24.76
N ALA A 92 2.98 -5.53 25.40
CA ALA A 92 2.41 -6.00 26.66
C ALA A 92 3.38 -5.90 27.85
N GLY A 93 4.66 -5.61 27.61
CA GLY A 93 5.65 -5.43 28.68
C GLY A 93 5.54 -4.07 29.37
N VAL A 94 5.87 -4.05 30.66
CA VAL A 94 5.79 -2.85 31.49
C VAL A 94 6.88 -1.85 31.09
N GLY A 95 6.48 -0.72 30.52
CA GLY A 95 7.41 0.31 30.03
C GLY A 95 7.91 0.07 28.60
N GLU A 96 7.34 -0.89 27.87
CA GLU A 96 7.54 -1.00 26.42
C GLU A 96 6.79 0.11 25.67
N TRP A 97 7.27 0.43 24.47
CA TRP A 97 6.56 1.27 23.50
C TRP A 97 6.58 0.62 22.12
N CYS A 98 5.48 0.79 21.38
CA CYS A 98 5.36 0.32 20.01
C CYS A 98 6.09 1.27 19.04
N VAL A 99 6.81 0.73 18.07
CA VAL A 99 7.34 1.44 16.90
C VAL A 99 6.82 0.74 15.65
N ASN A 100 6.15 1.52 14.78
CA ASN A 100 5.57 1.00 13.55
C ASN A 100 6.65 0.89 12.46
N MET A 101 6.61 -0.19 11.70
CA MET A 101 7.57 -0.55 10.67
C MET A 101 6.80 -0.96 9.39
N ILE A 102 7.47 -0.96 8.24
CA ILE A 102 6.82 -1.36 7.00
C ILE A 102 6.52 -2.87 7.03
N GLY A 103 5.24 -3.23 7.07
CA GLY A 103 4.74 -4.61 7.17
C GLY A 103 4.68 -5.16 8.60
N GLY A 104 4.60 -4.30 9.62
CA GLY A 104 4.34 -4.73 11.01
C GLY A 104 4.93 -3.79 12.07
N TYR A 105 5.10 -4.28 13.30
CA TYR A 105 5.56 -3.47 14.43
C TYR A 105 6.69 -4.13 15.21
N ILE A 106 7.43 -3.32 15.97
CA ILE A 106 8.35 -3.80 17.01
C ILE A 106 7.99 -3.19 18.37
N CYS A 107 8.15 -3.99 19.42
CA CYS A 107 8.04 -3.54 20.80
C CYS A 107 9.44 -3.25 21.36
N CYS A 108 9.65 -1.99 21.73
CA CYS A 108 10.91 -1.47 22.22
C CYS A 108 10.85 -1.27 23.73
N GLY A 109 11.94 -1.59 24.43
CA GLY A 109 12.12 -1.28 25.84
C GLY A 109 13.38 -0.44 26.08
N ALA A 110 13.61 -0.02 27.33
CA ALA A 110 14.75 0.84 27.68
C ALA A 110 16.14 0.27 27.32
N GLU A 111 16.25 -1.07 27.19
CA GLU A 111 17.48 -1.80 26.85
C GLU A 111 17.57 -2.21 25.36
N SER A 112 16.60 -1.82 24.52
CA SER A 112 16.59 -2.09 23.08
C SER A 112 17.78 -1.42 22.37
N LYS A 113 18.40 -2.15 21.44
CA LYS A 113 19.64 -1.75 20.74
C LYS A 113 19.41 -1.42 19.26
N GLU A 114 18.21 -1.67 18.80
CA GLU A 114 17.66 -1.40 17.48
C GLU A 114 17.58 0.13 17.30
N GLU A 115 17.98 0.66 16.14
CA GLU A 115 18.09 2.11 15.92
C GLU A 115 16.70 2.77 15.91
N GLU A 116 15.72 2.03 15.41
CA GLU A 116 14.29 2.30 15.37
C GLU A 116 13.73 2.59 16.77
N CYS A 117 14.20 1.84 17.79
CA CYS A 117 13.81 2.03 19.18
C CYS A 117 14.39 3.33 19.77
N LYS A 118 15.65 3.67 19.44
CA LYS A 118 16.35 4.85 19.98
C LYS A 118 15.71 6.17 19.56
N ALA A 119 15.02 6.18 18.42
CA ALA A 119 14.32 7.36 17.90
C ALA A 119 13.31 7.97 18.90
N LYS A 120 12.60 7.14 19.69
CA LYS A 120 11.61 7.63 20.68
C LYS A 120 12.20 7.99 22.05
N CYS A 121 13.42 7.54 22.37
CA CYS A 121 14.10 7.90 23.63
C CYS A 121 14.65 9.33 23.68
N SER A 122 14.67 10.06 22.56
CA SER A 122 15.22 11.43 22.49
C SER A 122 14.25 12.52 23.00
N ALA A 123 13.31 12.16 23.87
CA ALA A 123 12.43 13.08 24.61
C ALA A 123 13.18 13.82 25.74
N THR A 124 14.20 14.59 25.35
CA THR A 124 14.78 15.72 26.09
C THR A 124 15.29 15.44 27.52
N SER A 125 16.44 14.76 27.64
CA SER A 125 17.29 14.81 28.84
C SER A 125 18.67 15.46 28.60
N THR A 126 18.82 16.23 27.51
CA THR A 126 19.98 17.08 27.26
C THR A 126 19.77 18.47 27.85
N ASN A 127 20.35 18.72 29.03
CA ASN A 127 20.62 20.08 29.50
C ASN A 127 21.74 20.70 28.64
N ASP A 128 21.39 21.23 27.47
CA ASP A 128 22.34 22.00 26.66
C ASP A 128 21.67 23.27 26.11
N SER A 129 22.37 24.40 26.23
CA SER A 129 21.80 25.73 25.95
C SER A 129 22.12 26.19 24.53
N ALA A 130 21.25 25.85 23.58
CA ALA A 130 21.31 26.34 22.21
C ALA A 130 20.05 27.15 21.85
N THR A 131 20.21 28.46 21.68
CA THR A 131 19.12 29.38 21.30
C THR A 131 18.98 29.48 19.78
N THR A 132 17.74 29.51 19.27
CA THR A 132 17.23 30.43 18.22
C THR A 132 15.72 30.20 18.06
N GLU A 133 14.97 31.26 17.74
CA GLU A 133 13.50 31.28 17.64
C GLU A 133 12.97 31.00 16.21
N LEU A 134 11.64 31.15 16.08
CA LEU A 134 10.78 31.21 14.87
C LEU A 134 10.10 29.88 14.50
N GLY A 135 8.76 29.76 14.60
CA GLY A 135 7.77 30.76 15.04
C GLY A 135 6.49 30.15 15.61
N ARG A 136 5.69 30.98 16.32
CA ARG A 136 4.55 30.55 17.15
C ARG A 136 3.29 31.33 16.81
N GLU A 137 2.29 30.66 16.22
CA GLU A 137 0.93 31.18 16.08
C GLU A 137 -0.10 30.27 16.74
N VAL A 138 -0.16 30.33 18.08
CA VAL A 138 -1.37 30.00 18.83
C VAL A 138 -1.62 31.13 19.84
N LYS A 139 -2.64 31.94 19.56
CA LYS A 139 -3.24 32.90 20.51
C LYS A 139 -4.74 32.65 20.59
N GLY A 140 -5.16 31.93 21.62
CA GLY A 140 -6.50 32.04 22.18
C GLY A 140 -6.41 32.68 23.57
N GLY A 141 -7.45 33.37 24.03
CA GLY A 141 -7.59 33.74 25.44
C GLY A 141 -7.92 35.21 25.74
N PHE A 142 -9.21 35.53 25.66
CA PHE A 142 -9.94 36.45 26.54
C PHE A 142 -9.71 37.99 26.48
N GLU A 143 -10.77 38.67 26.93
CA GLU A 143 -11.05 40.10 26.79
C GLU A 143 -10.76 40.87 28.10
N ASN A 144 -10.69 42.21 28.01
CA ASN A 144 -10.93 43.14 29.12
C ASN A 144 -11.16 44.56 28.56
N PHE A 145 -12.43 44.97 28.44
CA PHE A 145 -12.89 46.36 28.39
C PHE A 145 -14.39 46.45 28.70
#